data_AF-A7SB81-F1
#
_entry.id   AF-A7SB81-F1
#
_cell.length_a   1.000
_cell.length_b   1.000
_cell.length_c   1.000
_cell.angle_alpha   90.00
_cell.angle_beta   90.00
_cell.angle_gamma   90.00
#
_symmetry.space_group_name_H-M   'P 1'
#
loop_
_entity.id
_entity.type
_entity.pdbx_description
1 polymer ?
#
loop_
_entity_poly.entity_id
_entity_poly.type
_entity_poly.pdbx_seq_one_letter_code
_entity_poly.pdbx_strand_id
1 'polypeptide(L)'
;KAGKVCYSSYGCFTDDPPFDRTLVPLPQSPRDIGTRLLLYTQASPDKYEVLSDADTATIEKSSFLPHRTTRFIVHGYAGLDCELNV
;
A
#
# COMPACT_ATOMS: atom_id res chain seq x y z
N LYS A 1 17.92 9.09 22.06
CA LYS A 1 18.68 8.90 20.80
C LYS A 1 17.65 8.56 19.76
N ALA A 2 17.59 9.29 18.65
CA ALA A 2 16.64 9.04 17.58
C ALA A 2 16.82 7.61 17.03
N GLY A 3 15.70 6.91 16.84
CA GLY A 3 15.61 5.63 16.17
C GLY A 3 15.57 5.79 14.64
N LYS A 4 16.02 4.75 13.94
CA LYS A 4 15.97 4.67 12.48
C LYS A 4 15.71 3.23 12.04
N VAL A 5 14.79 3.05 11.09
CA VAL A 5 14.55 1.78 10.39
C VAL A 5 14.76 1.97 8.89
N CYS A 6 15.18 0.92 8.18
CA CYS A 6 15.41 0.95 6.74
C CYS A 6 14.77 -0.26 6.05
N TYR A 7 14.06 -0.02 4.96
CA TYR A 7 13.39 -1.02 4.16
C TYR A 7 13.86 -0.91 2.71
N SER A 8 14.35 -2.01 2.13
CA SER A 8 15.13 -2.06 0.88
C SER A 8 14.71 -1.06 -0.20
N SER A 9 13.53 -1.23 -0.79
CA SER A 9 13.02 -0.38 -1.88
C SER A 9 12.45 0.96 -1.43
N TYR A 10 12.26 1.18 -0.12
CA TYR A 10 11.54 2.34 0.44
C TYR A 10 12.42 3.29 1.25
N GLY A 11 13.72 3.00 1.37
CA GLY A 11 14.68 3.84 2.08
C GLY A 11 14.59 3.72 3.60
N CYS A 12 15.00 4.78 4.30
CA CYS A 12 15.05 4.82 5.77
C CYS A 12 14.09 5.85 6.35
N PHE A 13 13.54 5.54 7.51
CA PHE A 13 12.62 6.37 8.29
C PHE A 13 13.24 6.64 9.66
N THR A 14 13.19 7.88 10.11
CA THR A 14 13.69 8.33 11.42
C THR A 14 12.56 8.92 12.25
N ASP A 15 12.76 8.97 13.56
CA ASP A 15 11.94 9.74 14.51
C ASP A 15 12.64 11.06 14.90
N ASP A 16 13.54 11.55 14.03
CA ASP A 16 14.10 12.91 14.14
C ASP A 16 13.05 13.94 13.71
N PRO A 17 13.10 15.18 14.22
CA PRO A 17 12.20 16.25 13.77
C PRO A 17 12.19 16.39 12.24
N PRO A 18 11.01 16.48 11.59
CA PRO A 18 9.68 16.70 12.17
C PRO A 18 8.86 15.42 12.48
N PHE A 19 9.49 14.25 12.53
CA PHE A 19 8.85 12.94 12.73
C PHE A 19 8.91 12.45 14.19
N ASP A 20 9.28 13.31 15.12
CA ASP A 20 9.55 13.04 16.54
C ASP A 20 8.31 13.05 17.44
N ARG A 21 7.13 12.75 16.89
CA ARG A 21 5.87 12.77 17.66
C ARG A 21 5.84 11.63 18.68
N THR A 22 5.69 11.95 19.97
CA THR A 22 5.80 10.99 21.10
C THR A 22 4.95 9.72 20.97
N LEU A 23 3.78 9.80 20.34
CA LEU A 23 2.84 8.67 20.19
C LEU A 23 2.87 8.03 18.79
N VAL A 24 3.75 8.48 17.90
CA VAL A 24 3.90 7.94 16.55
C VAL A 24 5.21 7.15 16.50
N PRO A 25 5.15 5.80 16.54
CA PRO A 25 6.36 4.99 16.43
C PRO A 25 6.93 5.05 15.01
N LEU A 26 8.17 4.59 14.86
CA LEU A 26 8.73 4.28 13.55
C LEU A 26 7.82 3.31 12.79
N PRO A 27 7.74 3.41 11.46
CA PRO A 27 6.84 2.60 10.66
C PRO A 27 7.18 1.11 10.77
N GLN A 28 6.14 0.27 10.78
CA GLN A 28 6.28 -1.18 10.70
C GLN A 28 6.91 -1.60 9.36
N SER A 29 7.39 -2.85 9.26
CA SER A 29 7.99 -3.32 8.01
C SER A 29 6.95 -3.41 6.89
N PRO A 30 7.33 -3.27 5.61
CA PRO A 30 6.41 -3.44 4.48
C PRO A 30 5.69 -4.79 4.51
N ARG A 31 6.36 -5.83 5.02
CA ARG A 31 5.79 -7.16 5.22
C ARG A 31 4.68 -7.16 6.27
N ASP A 32 4.88 -6.46 7.39
CA ASP A 32 3.91 -6.42 8.49
C ASP A 32 2.71 -5.52 8.16
N ILE A 33 2.94 -4.44 7.40
CA ILE A 33 1.85 -3.59 6.88
C ILE A 33 1.03 -4.36 5.84
N GLY A 34 1.69 -5.18 5.01
CA GLY A 34 1.01 -6.06 4.05
C GLY A 34 0.25 -5.29 2.96
N THR A 35 0.77 -4.13 2.53
CA THR A 35 0.14 -3.30 1.48
C THR A 35 -0.10 -4.12 0.22
N ARG A 36 -1.34 -4.08 -0.31
CA ARG A 36 -1.73 -4.74 -1.56
C ARG A 36 -2.18 -3.71 -2.58
N LEU A 37 -1.67 -3.81 -3.80
CA LEU A 37 -2.14 -3.03 -4.94
C LEU A 37 -3.21 -3.84 -5.67
N LEU A 38 -4.48 -3.49 -5.46
CA LEU A 38 -5.62 -4.18 -6.05
C LEU A 38 -6.13 -3.40 -7.27
N LEU A 39 -5.92 -3.95 -8.46
CA LEU A 39 -6.39 -3.35 -9.71
C LEU A 39 -7.82 -3.82 -10.00
N TYR A 40 -8.71 -2.85 -10.18
CA TYR A 40 -10.03 -3.06 -10.76
C TYR A 40 -10.09 -2.32 -12.10
N THR A 41 -10.65 -2.97 -13.11
CA THR A 41 -10.84 -2.37 -14.43
C THR A 41 -12.29 -2.54 -14.88
N GLN A 42 -12.70 -1.77 -15.88
CA GLN A 42 -14.04 -1.92 -16.46
C GLN A 42 -14.27 -3.31 -17.08
N ALA A 43 -13.20 -4.03 -17.44
CA ALA A 43 -13.30 -5.40 -17.96
C ALA A 43 -13.55 -6.43 -16.85
N SER A 44 -13.24 -6.10 -15.59
CA SER A 44 -13.43 -6.98 -14.43
C SER A 44 -13.76 -6.13 -13.19
N PRO A 45 -14.97 -5.56 -13.12
CA PRO A 45 -15.34 -4.64 -12.03
C PRO A 45 -15.47 -5.34 -10.68
N ASP A 46 -15.82 -6.63 -10.67
CA ASP A 46 -16.07 -7.40 -9.44
C ASP A 46 -14.89 -8.27 -9.00
N LYS A 47 -13.79 -8.26 -9.76
CA LYS A 47 -12.60 -9.08 -9.50
C LYS A 47 -11.35 -8.23 -9.58
N TYR A 48 -10.54 -8.27 -8.52
CA TYR A 48 -9.26 -7.59 -8.52
C TYR A 48 -8.15 -8.45 -9.11
N GLU A 49 -7.18 -7.80 -9.73
CA GLU A 49 -5.86 -8.33 -10.03
C GLU A 49 -4.86 -7.79 -9.01
N VAL A 50 -3.97 -8.64 -8.48
CA VAL A 50 -2.95 -8.20 -7.52
C VAL A 50 -1.72 -7.75 -8.28
N LEU A 51 -1.36 -6.48 -8.13
CA LEU A 51 -0.13 -5.91 -8.68
C LEU A 51 0.99 -5.93 -7.63
N SER A 52 2.22 -5.98 -8.13
CA SER A 52 3.45 -5.88 -7.35
C SER A 52 4.24 -4.65 -7.77
N ASP A 53 4.72 -3.89 -6.79
CA ASP A 53 5.65 -2.79 -7.01
C ASP A 53 7.10 -3.28 -7.20
N ALA A 54 7.38 -4.52 -6.82
CA ALA A 54 8.67 -5.17 -7.01
C ALA A 54 8.77 -6.00 -8.31
N ASP A 55 7.63 -6.36 -8.92
CA ASP A 55 7.57 -7.17 -10.14
C ASP A 55 6.69 -6.51 -11.20
N THR A 56 7.33 -5.82 -12.15
CA THR A 56 6.64 -5.12 -13.26
C THR A 56 5.88 -6.08 -14.17
N ALA A 57 6.23 -7.37 -14.21
CA ALA A 57 5.51 -8.36 -15.01
C ALA A 57 4.06 -8.53 -14.54
N THR A 58 3.76 -8.24 -13.27
CA THR A 58 2.38 -8.25 -12.76
C THR A 58 1.52 -7.16 -13.41
N ILE A 59 2.11 -5.98 -13.68
CA ILE A 59 1.43 -4.88 -14.36
C ILE A 59 1.27 -5.20 -15.84
N GLU A 60 2.32 -5.70 -16.49
CA GLU A 60 2.31 -6.04 -17.93
C GLU A 60 1.32 -7.14 -18.30
N LYS A 61 1.10 -8.12 -17.39
CA LYS A 61 0.15 -9.22 -17.58
C LYS A 61 -1.27 -8.90 -17.15
N SER A 62 -1.48 -7.78 -16.46
CA SER A 62 -2.80 -7.39 -15.95
C SER A 62 -3.67 -6.75 -17.03
N SER A 63 -4.94 -6.49 -16.71
CA SER A 63 -5.83 -5.69 -17.55
C SER A 63 -5.56 -4.18 -17.52
N PHE A 64 -4.42 -3.74 -16.97
CA PHE A 64 -4.02 -2.34 -16.92
C PHE A 64 -3.83 -1.75 -18.32
N LEU A 65 -4.45 -0.58 -18.56
CA LEU A 65 -4.37 0.14 -19.83
C LEU A 65 -3.70 1.50 -19.63
N PRO A 66 -2.44 1.70 -20.09
CA PRO A 66 -1.67 2.92 -19.79
C PRO A 66 -2.25 4.19 -20.41
N HIS A 67 -3.11 4.06 -21.43
CA HIS A 67 -3.80 5.19 -22.07
C HIS A 67 -5.08 5.61 -21.32
N ARG A 68 -5.51 4.87 -20.29
CA ARG A 68 -6.66 5.22 -19.46
C ARG A 68 -6.21 5.88 -18.16
N THR A 69 -7.02 6.79 -17.64
CA THR A 69 -6.76 7.43 -16.36
C THR A 69 -6.72 6.39 -15.23
N THR A 70 -5.62 6.36 -14.50
CA THR A 70 -5.46 5.52 -13.30
C THR A 70 -5.87 6.33 -12.07
N ARG A 71 -6.68 5.74 -11.19
CA ARG A 71 -7.12 6.36 -9.93
C ARG A 71 -6.76 5.44 -8.77
N PHE A 72 -5.99 5.94 -7.82
CA PHE A 72 -5.70 5.25 -6.58
C PHE A 72 -6.76 5.61 -5.54
N ILE A 73 -7.32 4.59 -4.88
CA ILE A 73 -8.21 4.73 -3.72
C ILE A 73 -7.46 4.12 -2.54
N VAL A 74 -7.06 4.95 -1.58
CA VAL A 74 -6.32 4.53 -0.39
C VAL A 74 -7.18 4.82 0.82
N HIS A 75 -7.54 3.77 1.55
CA HIS A 75 -8.36 3.91 2.74
C HIS A 75 -7.51 4.36 3.95
N GLY A 76 -8.17 4.95 4.94
CA GLY A 76 -7.60 5.23 6.25
C GLY A 76 -8.35 4.42 7.31
N TYR A 77 -8.93 5.12 8.29
CA TYR A 77 -9.86 4.52 9.24
C TYR A 77 -11.06 3.91 8.51
N ALA A 78 -11.29 2.61 8.69
CA ALA A 78 -12.37 1.88 8.03
C ALA A 78 -13.63 1.70 8.90
N GLY A 79 -13.64 2.17 10.15
CA GLY A 79 -14.75 1.94 11.07
C GLY A 79 -14.67 0.60 11.82
N LEU A 80 -15.71 0.31 12.60
CA LEU A 80 -15.84 -0.90 13.43
C LEU A 80 -16.52 -2.08 12.71
N ASP A 81 -16.86 -1.95 11.43
CA ASP A 81 -17.51 -3.02 10.66
C ASP A 81 -16.82 -3.22 9.30
N CYS A 82 -16.00 -4.26 9.21
CA CYS A 82 -15.77 -5.02 7.98
C CYS A 82 -15.72 -6.54 8.27
N GLU A 83 -16.36 -6.98 9.36
CA GLU A 83 -16.66 -8.39 9.60
C GLU A 83 -18.05 -8.53 10.22
N LEU A 84 -19.06 -8.54 9.36
CA LEU A 84 -20.14 -9.49 9.56
C LEU A 84 -20.13 -10.42 8.36
N ASN A 85 -19.61 -11.62 8.61
CA ASN A 85 -19.79 -12.79 7.75
C ASN A 85 -21.26 -12.89 7.34
N VAL A 86 -21.53 -12.69 6.05
CA VAL A 86 -22.72 -13.22 5.37
C VAL A 86 -22.22 -14.03 4.19
#